data_AF-T1B0Y8-F1
#
_entry.id   AF-T1B0Y8-F1
#
_cell.length_a   1.000
_cell.length_b   1.000
_cell.length_c   1.000
_cell.angle_alpha   90.00
_cell.angle_beta   90.00
_cell.angle_gamma   90.00
#
_symmetry.space_group_name_H-M   'P 1'
#
loop_
_entity.id
_entity.type
_entity.pdbx_description
1 polymer ?
#
loop_
_entity_poly.entity_id
_entity_poly.type
_entity_poly.pdbx_seq_one_letter_code
_entity_poly.pdbx_strand_id
1 'polypeptide(L)'
;VTSEAVIGPESWSRGAFVARGSGVLAGAFVAAAVCEVASGRDLEVRVALEDGAGLQPGDVVATVAGSTRALLRAERSALNLLCHLSGVATLTSKWVEAVGGSGAAVRDTRKTTPGLRALEKYAVRCGGGENHRMGLGDAALIKDNHIAAIGSVTAALRAVR
;
A
#
# COMPACT_ATOMS: atom_id res chain seq x y z
N VAL A 1 -17.83 -17.00 -13.38
CA VAL A 1 -17.73 -18.26 -14.17
C VAL A 1 -17.30 -19.44 -13.30
N THR A 2 -15.99 -19.68 -13.03
CA THR A 2 -15.55 -20.90 -12.33
C THR A 2 -16.20 -21.08 -10.96
N SER A 3 -16.10 -20.10 -10.07
CA SER A 3 -16.71 -20.20 -8.73
C SER A 3 -18.24 -20.31 -8.77
N GLU A 4 -18.89 -19.71 -9.77
CA GLU A 4 -20.36 -19.83 -9.92
C GLU A 4 -20.79 -21.21 -10.40
N ALA A 5 -19.97 -21.86 -11.24
CA ALA A 5 -20.27 -23.18 -11.80
C ALA A 5 -20.08 -24.32 -10.79
N VAL A 6 -19.09 -24.22 -9.89
CA VAL A 6 -18.69 -25.34 -9.02
C VAL A 6 -19.04 -25.16 -7.54
N ILE A 7 -19.42 -23.96 -7.12
CA ILE A 7 -19.76 -23.67 -5.71
C ILE A 7 -21.25 -23.37 -5.63
N GLY A 8 -21.98 -24.01 -4.71
CA GLY A 8 -23.41 -23.73 -4.49
C GLY A 8 -23.67 -22.28 -4.02
N PRO A 9 -24.86 -21.71 -4.31
CA PRO A 9 -25.19 -20.33 -3.93
C PRO A 9 -25.22 -20.14 -2.40
N GLU A 10 -25.68 -21.15 -1.65
CA GLU A 10 -25.74 -21.14 -0.19
C GLU A 10 -24.41 -21.54 0.49
N SER A 11 -23.34 -21.75 -0.30
CA SER A 11 -22.06 -22.18 0.25
C SER A 11 -21.42 -21.07 1.07
N TRP A 12 -21.15 -21.37 2.34
CA TRP A 12 -20.53 -20.44 3.29
C TRP A 12 -19.12 -20.91 3.68
N SER A 13 -18.16 -19.99 3.74
CA SER A 13 -16.77 -20.29 4.08
C SER A 13 -16.16 -19.24 5.00
N ARG A 14 -15.11 -19.64 5.72
CA ARG A 14 -14.20 -18.76 6.45
C ARG A 14 -12.79 -18.91 5.90
N GLY A 15 -12.09 -17.79 5.76
CA GLY A 15 -10.70 -17.72 5.35
C GLY A 15 -9.91 -16.73 6.20
N ALA A 16 -8.60 -16.74 6.01
CA ALA A 16 -7.68 -15.80 6.65
C ALA A 16 -6.60 -15.34 5.66
N PHE A 17 -6.26 -14.06 5.72
CA PHE A 17 -5.05 -13.53 5.11
C PHE A 17 -3.90 -13.83 6.05
N VAL A 18 -2.99 -14.72 5.63
CA VAL A 18 -1.87 -15.19 6.44
C VAL A 18 -0.55 -14.76 5.81
N ALA A 19 0.31 -14.13 6.60
CA ALA A 19 1.65 -13.77 6.17
C ALA A 19 2.49 -15.03 5.90
N ARG A 20 3.12 -15.09 4.73
CA ARG A 20 4.03 -16.19 4.36
C ARG A 20 5.51 -15.82 4.47
N GLY A 21 5.79 -14.56 4.75
CA GLY A 21 7.15 -14.03 4.87
C GLY A 21 7.17 -12.95 5.94
N SER A 22 8.38 -12.69 6.47
CA SER A 22 8.61 -11.61 7.40
C SER A 22 8.60 -10.24 6.70
N GLY A 23 8.13 -9.20 7.37
CA GLY A 23 8.14 -7.85 6.81
C GLY A 23 7.39 -6.85 7.66
N VAL A 24 6.83 -5.83 7.01
CA VAL A 24 5.94 -4.83 7.60
C VAL A 24 4.60 -4.87 6.87
N LEU A 25 3.52 -4.94 7.64
CA LEU A 25 2.16 -4.93 7.12
C LEU A 25 1.81 -3.53 6.59
N ALA A 26 1.22 -3.49 5.40
CA ALA A 26 0.51 -2.30 4.92
C ALA A 26 -0.63 -2.70 3.97
N GLY A 27 -1.77 -2.02 4.10
CA GLY A 27 -2.94 -2.22 3.24
C GLY A 27 -3.98 -3.18 3.79
N ALA A 28 -4.02 -3.48 5.10
CA ALA A 28 -5.05 -4.34 5.67
C ALA A 28 -6.47 -3.76 5.44
N PHE A 29 -6.63 -2.43 5.55
CA PHE A 29 -7.89 -1.76 5.24
C PHE A 29 -8.24 -1.82 3.74
N VAL A 30 -7.23 -1.85 2.86
CA VAL A 30 -7.44 -1.97 1.41
C VAL A 30 -7.96 -3.36 1.07
N ALA A 31 -7.41 -4.41 1.69
CA ALA A 31 -7.91 -5.77 1.54
C ALA A 31 -9.38 -5.87 2.01
N ALA A 32 -9.72 -5.26 3.15
CA ALA A 32 -11.10 -5.19 3.63
C ALA A 32 -12.02 -4.46 2.64
N ALA A 33 -11.60 -3.31 2.09
CA ALA A 33 -12.36 -2.57 1.10
C ALA A 33 -12.58 -3.37 -0.20
N VAL A 34 -11.60 -4.15 -0.65
CA VAL A 34 -11.77 -5.05 -1.81
C VAL A 34 -12.83 -6.11 -1.52
N CYS A 35 -12.78 -6.74 -0.34
CA CYS A 35 -13.80 -7.70 0.07
C CYS A 35 -15.20 -7.07 0.09
N GLU A 36 -15.33 -5.86 0.61
CA GLU A 36 -16.60 -5.13 0.64
C GLU A 36 -17.14 -4.88 -0.78
N VAL A 37 -16.33 -4.30 -1.66
CA VAL A 37 -16.72 -3.96 -3.03
C VAL A 37 -17.04 -5.21 -3.86
N ALA A 38 -16.25 -6.27 -3.73
CA ALA A 38 -16.42 -7.50 -4.51
C ALA A 38 -17.65 -8.33 -4.08
N SER A 39 -18.10 -8.15 -2.84
CA SER A 39 -19.18 -8.93 -2.24
C SER A 39 -20.50 -8.19 -2.07
N GLY A 40 -20.53 -6.86 -2.25
CA GLY A 40 -21.72 -6.08 -1.92
C GLY A 40 -22.06 -6.09 -0.43
N ARG A 41 -21.05 -6.27 0.44
CA ARG A 41 -21.13 -6.42 1.92
C ARG A 41 -21.54 -7.81 2.44
N ASP A 42 -21.54 -8.85 1.61
CA ASP A 42 -21.78 -10.24 2.04
C ASP A 42 -20.58 -10.87 2.79
N LEU A 43 -19.44 -10.18 2.87
CA LEU A 43 -18.25 -10.63 3.57
C LEU A 43 -18.04 -9.83 4.86
N GLU A 44 -17.98 -10.54 5.99
CA GLU A 44 -17.52 -9.99 7.26
C GLU A 44 -15.99 -10.09 7.33
N VAL A 45 -15.31 -8.95 7.40
CA VAL A 45 -13.85 -8.87 7.54
C VAL A 45 -13.48 -8.35 8.92
N ARG A 46 -12.61 -9.08 9.63
CA ARG A 46 -12.03 -8.65 10.90
C ARG A 46 -10.52 -8.55 10.76
N VAL A 47 -10.01 -7.32 10.78
CA VAL A 47 -8.57 -7.04 10.77
C VAL A 47 -8.00 -7.38 12.16
N ALA A 48 -6.92 -8.14 12.18
CA ALA A 48 -6.28 -8.62 13.41
C ALA A 48 -4.95 -7.90 13.70
N LEU A 49 -4.31 -7.33 12.67
CA LEU A 49 -3.06 -6.57 12.79
C LEU A 49 -3.22 -5.19 12.16
N GLU A 50 -2.64 -4.18 12.80
CA GLU A 50 -2.63 -2.81 12.29
C GLU A 50 -1.53 -2.60 11.26
N ASP A 51 -1.79 -1.74 10.27
CA ASP A 51 -0.79 -1.35 9.29
C ASP A 51 0.40 -0.65 9.98
N GLY A 52 1.63 -1.03 9.58
CA GLY A 52 2.87 -0.68 10.27
C GLY A 52 3.37 -1.74 11.24
N ALA A 53 2.57 -2.75 11.59
CA ALA A 53 3.01 -3.88 12.40
C ALA A 53 4.08 -4.72 11.68
N GLY A 54 5.03 -5.25 12.45
CA GLY A 54 5.94 -6.28 11.97
C GLY A 54 5.19 -7.59 11.69
N LEU A 55 5.55 -8.27 10.60
CA LEU A 55 5.00 -9.55 10.19
C LEU A 55 6.03 -10.66 10.35
N GLN A 56 5.56 -11.83 10.75
CA GLN A 56 6.26 -13.10 10.72
C GLN A 56 5.43 -14.15 9.95
N PRO A 57 6.07 -15.18 9.38
CA PRO A 57 5.35 -16.29 8.76
C PRO A 57 4.35 -16.92 9.73
N GLY A 58 3.09 -17.06 9.30
CA GLY A 58 1.99 -17.59 10.12
C GLY A 58 1.11 -16.53 10.76
N ASP A 59 1.52 -15.26 10.77
CA ASP A 59 0.69 -14.18 11.31
C ASP A 59 -0.61 -14.03 10.53
N VAL A 60 -1.72 -13.94 11.27
CA VAL A 60 -3.05 -13.69 10.71
C VAL A 60 -3.27 -12.19 10.64
N VAL A 61 -3.29 -11.64 9.42
CA VAL A 61 -3.51 -10.21 9.15
C VAL A 61 -4.98 -9.85 9.32
N ALA A 62 -5.86 -10.67 8.74
CA ALA A 62 -7.30 -10.49 8.82
C ALA A 62 -8.02 -11.82 8.60
N THR A 63 -9.19 -11.97 9.19
CA THR A 63 -10.11 -13.08 8.91
C THR A 63 -11.29 -12.58 8.09
N VAL A 64 -11.82 -13.44 7.23
CA VAL A 64 -12.97 -13.16 6.38
C VAL A 64 -13.96 -14.31 6.44
N ALA A 65 -15.25 -14.01 6.53
CA ALA A 65 -16.32 -15.00 6.58
C ALA A 65 -17.52 -14.56 5.75
N GLY A 66 -18.18 -15.47 5.04
CA GLY A 66 -19.34 -15.15 4.22
C GLY A 66 -19.54 -16.11 3.04
N SER A 67 -20.20 -15.61 1.98
CA SER A 67 -20.40 -16.38 0.75
C SER A 67 -19.07 -16.87 0.18
N THR A 68 -18.97 -18.17 -0.06
CA THR A 68 -17.76 -18.81 -0.61
C THR A 68 -17.43 -18.24 -2.00
N ARG A 69 -18.45 -17.96 -2.81
CA ARG A 69 -18.29 -17.33 -4.14
C ARG A 69 -17.71 -15.92 -4.02
N ALA A 70 -18.21 -15.12 -3.07
CA ALA A 70 -17.73 -13.77 -2.84
C ALA A 70 -16.28 -13.76 -2.32
N LEU A 71 -15.95 -14.67 -1.40
CA LEU A 71 -14.60 -14.82 -0.86
C LEU A 71 -13.59 -15.09 -1.99
N LEU A 72 -13.84 -16.11 -2.81
CA LEU A 72 -12.96 -16.47 -3.92
C LEU A 72 -12.87 -15.39 -5.01
N ARG A 73 -13.94 -14.62 -5.22
CA ARG A 73 -13.94 -13.47 -6.15
C ARG A 73 -13.04 -12.34 -5.65
N ALA A 74 -13.07 -12.05 -4.36
CA ALA A 74 -12.29 -10.96 -3.76
C ALA A 74 -10.81 -11.31 -3.56
N GLU A 75 -10.50 -12.58 -3.32
CA GLU A 75 -9.21 -13.07 -2.83
C GLU A 75 -8.02 -12.50 -3.59
N ARG A 76 -7.96 -12.69 -4.91
CA ARG A 76 -6.76 -12.36 -5.69
C ARG A 76 -6.49 -10.86 -5.72
N SER A 77 -7.52 -10.05 -5.88
CA SER A 77 -7.40 -8.59 -5.90
C SER A 77 -6.97 -8.05 -4.54
N ALA A 78 -7.53 -8.60 -3.45
CA ALA A 78 -7.15 -8.23 -2.09
C ALA A 78 -5.69 -8.59 -1.81
N LEU A 79 -5.27 -9.81 -2.16
CA LEU A 79 -3.88 -10.26 -2.00
C LEU A 79 -2.90 -9.44 -2.84
N ASN A 80 -3.22 -9.12 -4.09
CA ASN A 80 -2.33 -8.35 -4.95
C ASN A 80 -2.02 -6.97 -4.35
N LEU A 81 -3.03 -6.28 -3.83
CA LEU A 81 -2.84 -4.97 -3.19
C LEU A 81 -2.14 -5.10 -1.84
N LEU A 82 -2.56 -6.03 -0.98
CA LEU A 82 -1.96 -6.25 0.34
C LEU A 82 -0.46 -6.61 0.22
N CYS A 83 -0.11 -7.52 -0.68
CA CYS A 83 1.28 -7.91 -0.94
C CYS A 83 2.10 -6.77 -1.53
N HIS A 84 1.55 -6.01 -2.50
CA HIS A 84 2.26 -4.87 -3.08
C HIS A 84 2.60 -3.82 -2.03
N LEU A 85 1.60 -3.42 -1.24
CA LEU A 85 1.74 -2.39 -0.22
C LEU A 85 2.65 -2.84 0.92
N SER A 86 2.48 -4.07 1.41
CA SER A 86 3.37 -4.65 2.43
C SER A 86 4.81 -4.78 1.90
N GLY A 87 4.99 -5.08 0.61
CA GLY A 87 6.31 -5.10 -0.03
C GLY A 87 6.99 -3.73 -0.03
N VAL A 88 6.24 -2.67 -0.34
CA VAL A 88 6.74 -1.28 -0.24
C VAL A 88 7.12 -0.93 1.20
N ALA A 89 6.22 -1.17 2.16
CA ALA A 89 6.48 -0.88 3.58
C ALA A 89 7.70 -1.65 4.13
N THR A 90 7.81 -2.93 3.77
CA THR A 90 8.95 -3.78 4.15
C THR A 90 10.27 -3.29 3.57
N LEU A 91 10.28 -2.81 2.31
CA LEU A 91 11.50 -2.27 1.72
C LEU A 91 11.85 -0.91 2.35
N THR A 92 10.85 -0.06 2.61
CA THR A 92 11.07 1.22 3.29
C THR A 92 11.66 1.02 4.68
N SER A 93 11.16 0.07 5.49
CA SER A 93 11.67 -0.16 6.83
C SER A 93 13.14 -0.57 6.85
N LYS A 94 13.57 -1.38 5.87
CA LYS A 94 14.99 -1.74 5.70
C LYS A 94 15.88 -0.52 5.43
N TRP A 95 15.40 0.44 4.64
CA TRP A 95 16.14 1.68 4.40
C TRP A 95 16.16 2.58 5.63
N VAL A 96 15.04 2.67 6.36
CA VAL A 96 14.95 3.43 7.61
C VAL A 96 15.93 2.87 8.64
N GLU A 97 15.99 1.55 8.78
CA GLU A 97 16.96 0.86 9.63
C GLU A 97 18.40 1.15 9.18
N ALA A 98 18.69 1.04 7.88
CA ALA A 98 20.03 1.26 7.33
C ALA A 98 20.57 2.68 7.57
N VAL A 99 19.70 3.69 7.67
CA VAL A 99 20.09 5.08 7.98
C VAL A 99 19.91 5.44 9.45
N GLY A 100 19.58 4.46 10.31
CA GLY A 100 19.35 4.67 11.74
C GLY A 100 20.52 5.39 12.43
N GLY A 101 20.20 6.36 13.28
CA GLY A 101 21.19 7.16 14.01
C GLY A 101 21.86 8.28 13.20
N SER A 102 21.64 8.37 11.89
CA SER A 102 22.22 9.44 11.06
C SER A 102 21.48 10.79 11.12
N GLY A 103 20.25 10.79 11.62
CA GLY A 103 19.34 11.95 11.53
C GLY A 103 18.71 12.16 10.14
N ALA A 104 19.02 11.31 9.15
CA ALA A 104 18.39 11.34 7.83
C ALA A 104 17.01 10.67 7.83
N ALA A 105 16.13 11.14 6.94
CA ALA A 105 14.82 10.54 6.69
C ALA A 105 14.75 9.92 5.28
N VAL A 106 14.16 8.73 5.18
CA VAL A 106 13.92 8.06 3.89
C VAL A 106 12.66 8.66 3.26
N ARG A 107 12.79 9.21 2.04
CA ARG A 107 11.66 9.83 1.33
C ARG A 107 11.29 9.12 0.04
N ASP A 108 10.00 9.09 -0.24
CA ASP A 108 9.44 8.61 -1.51
C ASP A 108 9.64 9.61 -2.66
N THR A 109 9.07 9.28 -3.83
CA THR A 109 9.05 10.18 -4.99
C THR A 109 7.69 10.16 -5.71
N ARG A 110 7.63 10.80 -6.89
CA ARG A 110 6.50 10.68 -7.83
C ARG A 110 6.66 9.56 -8.87
N LYS A 111 7.75 8.77 -8.78
CA LYS A 111 7.98 7.56 -9.59
C LYS A 111 7.18 6.40 -8.99
N THR A 112 5.87 6.49 -9.14
CA THR A 112 4.87 5.62 -8.52
C THR A 112 4.09 4.89 -9.60
N THR A 113 3.52 3.74 -9.28
CA THR A 113 2.63 3.04 -10.21
C THR A 113 1.42 3.92 -10.54
N PRO A 114 1.05 4.08 -11.82
CA PRO A 114 -0.13 4.86 -12.20
C PRO A 114 -1.38 4.36 -11.48
N GLY A 115 -2.17 5.29 -10.92
CA GLY A 115 -3.37 4.99 -10.15
C GLY A 115 -3.15 4.57 -8.68
N LEU A 116 -1.93 4.17 -8.29
CA LEU A 116 -1.66 3.65 -6.94
C LEU A 116 -0.86 4.60 -6.04
N ARG A 117 -0.50 5.80 -6.51
CA ARG A 117 0.36 6.75 -5.78
C ARG A 117 -0.05 6.95 -4.32
N ALA A 118 -1.34 7.17 -4.06
CA ALA A 118 -1.80 7.41 -2.69
C ALA A 118 -1.54 6.21 -1.77
N LEU A 119 -1.79 5.00 -2.27
CA LEU A 119 -1.57 3.76 -1.53
C LEU A 119 -0.09 3.46 -1.34
N GLU A 120 0.74 3.64 -2.38
CA GLU A 120 2.19 3.42 -2.27
C GLU A 120 2.85 4.39 -1.29
N LYS A 121 2.45 5.67 -1.30
CA LYS A 121 2.93 6.66 -0.33
C LYS A 121 2.40 6.41 1.08
N TYR A 122 1.20 5.83 1.21
CA TYR A 122 0.73 5.33 2.51
C TYR A 122 1.58 4.16 3.01
N ALA A 123 1.94 3.22 2.15
CA ALA A 123 2.82 2.10 2.52
C ALA A 123 4.22 2.56 2.93
N VAL A 124 4.78 3.60 2.29
CA VAL A 124 6.04 4.23 2.72
C VAL A 124 5.93 4.71 4.18
N ARG A 125 4.82 5.36 4.54
CA ARG A 125 4.56 5.80 5.92
C ARG A 125 4.48 4.63 6.90
N CYS A 126 3.85 3.52 6.50
CA CYS A 126 3.77 2.31 7.33
C CYS A 126 5.16 1.71 7.58
N GLY A 127 6.05 1.77 6.59
CA GLY A 127 7.45 1.36 6.72
C GLY A 127 8.35 2.33 7.48
N GLY A 128 7.80 3.43 8.02
CA GLY A 128 8.56 4.46 8.75
C GLY A 128 9.21 5.54 7.88
N GLY A 129 8.95 5.55 6.58
CA GLY A 129 9.42 6.60 5.68
C GLY A 129 8.56 7.87 5.71
N GLU A 130 9.06 8.93 5.09
CA GLU A 130 8.37 10.21 4.94
C GLU A 130 7.93 10.47 3.50
N ASN A 131 6.78 11.12 3.35
CA ASN A 131 6.29 11.48 2.02
C ASN A 131 6.94 12.78 1.54
N HIS A 132 7.50 12.75 0.33
CA HIS A 132 7.71 13.95 -0.46
C HIS A 132 6.37 14.45 -1.02
N ARG A 133 6.35 15.58 -1.75
CA ARG A 133 5.15 16.10 -2.44
C ARG A 133 4.36 15.02 -3.21
N MET A 134 3.03 15.07 -3.13
CA MET A 134 2.10 14.16 -3.82
C MET A 134 2.01 14.47 -5.32
N GLY A 135 1.93 15.77 -5.64
CA GLY A 135 1.71 16.31 -6.98
C GLY A 135 2.69 17.42 -7.34
N LEU A 136 2.49 18.00 -8.52
CA LEU A 136 3.27 19.17 -8.96
C LEU A 136 2.83 20.46 -8.26
N GLY A 137 1.58 20.53 -7.78
CA GLY A 137 1.00 21.71 -7.13
C GLY A 137 1.39 21.89 -5.66
N ASP A 138 1.80 20.83 -4.95
CA ASP A 138 1.96 20.91 -3.48
C ASP A 138 3.25 21.62 -3.04
N ALA A 139 4.27 21.60 -3.89
CA ALA A 139 5.55 22.22 -3.60
C ALA A 139 6.31 22.50 -4.89
N ALA A 140 6.96 23.66 -4.97
CA ALA A 140 7.91 23.95 -6.02
C ALA A 140 9.17 23.09 -5.87
N LEU A 141 9.67 22.55 -6.98
CA LEU A 141 10.92 21.81 -7.03
C LEU A 141 11.64 22.18 -8.32
N ILE A 142 12.58 23.10 -8.20
CA ILE A 142 13.48 23.50 -9.28
C ILE A 142 14.42 22.32 -9.57
N LYS A 143 14.67 22.08 -10.85
CA LYS A 143 15.47 20.96 -11.36
C LYS A 143 16.43 21.51 -12.41
N ASP A 144 17.40 20.71 -12.78
CA ASP A 144 18.29 20.91 -13.93
C ASP A 144 17.57 21.49 -15.16
N ASN A 145 16.45 20.90 -15.59
CA ASN A 145 15.71 21.37 -16.76
C ASN A 145 15.16 22.80 -16.59
N HIS A 146 14.73 23.17 -15.38
CA HIS A 146 14.25 24.52 -15.10
C HIS A 146 15.41 25.53 -15.10
N ILE A 147 16.56 25.13 -14.54
CA ILE A 147 17.77 25.96 -14.49
C ILE A 147 18.32 26.15 -15.89
N ALA A 148 18.35 25.10 -16.71
CA ALA A 148 18.79 25.18 -18.10
C ALA A 148 17.90 26.12 -18.92
N ALA A 149 16.58 26.11 -18.70
CA ALA A 149 15.64 26.99 -19.39
C ALA A 149 15.78 28.47 -19.00
N ILE A 150 16.09 28.77 -17.73
CA ILE A 150 16.19 30.15 -17.23
C ILE A 150 17.64 30.67 -17.18
N GLY A 151 18.63 29.80 -17.36
CA GLY A 151 20.07 30.13 -17.35
C GLY A 151 20.68 30.48 -15.99
N SER A 152 19.90 30.46 -14.89
CA SER A 152 20.40 30.87 -13.57
C SER A 152 19.60 30.26 -12.42
N VAL A 153 20.31 29.67 -11.45
CA VAL A 153 19.71 29.17 -10.19
C VAL A 153 19.08 30.32 -9.40
N THR A 154 19.76 31.47 -9.30
CA THR A 154 19.27 32.63 -8.56
C THR A 154 17.99 33.20 -9.19
N ALA A 155 17.91 33.25 -10.52
CA ALA A 155 16.71 33.68 -11.22
C ALA A 155 15.54 32.69 -10.98
N ALA A 156 15.81 31.38 -11.04
CA ALA A 156 14.82 30.35 -10.76
C ALA A 156 14.25 30.48 -9.35
N LEU A 157 15.12 30.71 -8.35
CA LEU A 157 14.72 30.88 -6.95
C LEU A 157 13.87 32.13 -6.74
N ARG A 158 14.18 33.25 -7.41
CA ARG A 158 13.37 34.47 -7.32
C ARG A 158 11.99 34.32 -7.97
N ALA A 159 11.89 33.57 -9.07
CA ALA A 159 10.62 33.38 -9.78
C ALA A 159 9.61 32.51 -9.01
N VAL A 160 10.10 31.67 -8.09
CA VAL A 160 9.29 30.73 -7.29
C VAL A 160 8.90 31.30 -5.91
N ARG A 161 9.56 32.37 -5.48
CA ARG A 161 9.23 33.11 -4.24
C ARG A 161 8.16 34.15 -4.50
#